data_AF-A0A0Q4FGC5-F1
#
_entry.id   AF-A0A0Q4FGC5-F1
#
_cell.length_a   1.000
_cell.length_b   1.000
_cell.length_c   1.000
_cell.angle_alpha   90.00
_cell.angle_beta   90.00
_cell.angle_gamma   90.00
#
_symmetry.space_group_name_H-M   'P 1'
#
loop_
_entity.id
_entity.type
_entity.pdbx_description
1 polymer ?
#
loop_
_entity_poly.entity_id
_entity_poly.type
_entity_poly.pdbx_seq_one_letter_code
_entity_poly.pdbx_strand_id
1 'polypeptide(L)'
;MRVVGGMVLWVVATLSGVLAAASFSLAGLGWSGGFVERRYWEEGEGQIGVAFGAAALLTWLVLLGLSVAVFRGGSLRQSGPARATAVGLAALSVTVVVGLCVLAIGWPEPASEIPSPPWNRA
;
A
#
# COMPACT_ATOMS: atom_id res chain seq x y z
N MET A 1 -9.97 5.53 26.00
CA MET A 1 -9.83 6.52 24.91
C MET A 1 -8.62 6.30 24.01
N ARG A 2 -7.38 6.17 24.53
CA ARG A 2 -6.18 6.00 23.69
C ARG A 2 -6.12 4.69 22.88
N VAL A 3 -6.54 3.56 23.45
CA VAL A 3 -6.63 2.26 22.72
C VAL A 3 -7.57 2.39 21.52
N VAL A 4 -8.74 3.00 21.73
CA VAL A 4 -9.71 3.28 20.67
C VAL A 4 -9.12 4.24 19.64
N GLY A 5 -8.46 5.32 20.07
CA GLY A 5 -7.80 6.26 19.16
C GLY A 5 -6.68 5.62 18.33
N GLY A 6 -5.87 4.76 18.94
CA GLY A 6 -4.82 3.97 18.27
C GLY A 6 -5.41 2.99 17.26
N MET A 7 -6.52 2.31 17.60
CA MET A 7 -7.25 1.43 16.69
C MET A 7 -7.84 2.20 15.51
N VAL A 8 -8.49 3.34 15.74
CA VAL A 8 -9.05 4.18 14.68
C VAL A 8 -7.94 4.67 13.75
N LEU A 9 -6.84 5.18 14.29
CA LEU A 9 -5.65 5.56 13.50
C LEU A 9 -5.10 4.38 12.69
N TRP A 10 -5.06 3.19 13.27
CA TRP A 10 -4.60 1.98 12.58
C TRP A 10 -5.52 1.59 11.41
N VAL A 11 -6.84 1.68 11.59
CA VAL A 11 -7.82 1.43 10.52
C VAL A 11 -7.63 2.44 9.40
N VAL A 12 -7.61 3.74 9.73
CA VAL A 12 -7.44 4.81 8.74
C VAL A 12 -6.10 4.69 8.01
N ALA A 13 -5.02 4.36 8.72
CA ALA A 13 -3.72 4.08 8.12
C ALA A 13 -3.86 2.94 7.10
N THR A 14 -4.40 1.79 7.51
CA THR A 14 -4.50 0.61 6.66
C THR A 14 -5.34 0.89 5.42
N LEU A 15 -6.45 1.62 5.55
CA LEU A 15 -7.25 2.06 4.40
C LEU A 15 -6.46 2.97 3.44
N SER A 16 -5.66 3.89 3.95
CA SER A 16 -4.74 4.71 3.13
C SER A 16 -3.73 3.85 2.36
N GLY A 17 -3.18 2.82 3.00
CA GLY A 17 -2.25 1.88 2.35
C GLY A 17 -2.93 1.03 1.27
N VAL A 18 -4.15 0.57 1.51
CA VAL A 18 -4.97 -0.14 0.52
C VAL A 18 -5.28 0.76 -0.68
N LEU A 19 -5.62 2.04 -0.43
CA LEU A 19 -5.84 3.03 -1.48
C LEU A 19 -4.59 3.22 -2.34
N ALA A 20 -3.40 3.30 -1.72
CA ALA A 20 -2.14 3.38 -2.43
C ALA A 20 -1.92 2.19 -3.37
N ALA A 21 -2.15 0.96 -2.89
CA ALA A 21 -2.05 -0.25 -3.70
C ALA A 21 -3.03 -0.24 -4.89
N ALA A 22 -4.28 0.17 -4.65
CA ALA A 22 -5.28 0.33 -5.71
C ALA A 22 -4.85 1.37 -6.75
N SER A 23 -4.30 2.50 -6.31
CA SER A 23 -3.79 3.54 -7.20
C SER A 23 -2.62 3.07 -8.06
N PHE A 24 -1.69 2.25 -7.54
CA PHE A 24 -0.63 1.67 -8.36
C PHE A 24 -1.17 0.68 -9.40
N SER A 25 -2.17 -0.12 -9.03
CA SER A 25 -2.84 -1.01 -9.98
C SER A 25 -3.55 -0.24 -11.09
N LEU A 26 -4.27 0.84 -10.73
CA LEU A 26 -4.98 1.69 -11.68
C LEU A 26 -4.02 2.49 -12.57
N ALA A 27 -2.88 2.92 -12.03
CA ALA A 27 -1.82 3.58 -12.76
C ALA A 27 -1.12 2.68 -13.78
N GLY A 28 -1.43 1.38 -13.81
CA GLY A 28 -0.77 0.42 -14.68
C GLY A 28 0.69 0.18 -14.28
N LEU A 29 1.06 0.34 -13.02
CA LEU A 29 2.43 0.06 -12.59
C LEU A 29 2.66 -1.46 -12.56
N GLY A 30 3.67 -1.94 -13.30
CA GLY A 30 4.04 -3.36 -13.37
C GLY A 30 5.51 -3.63 -13.02
N TRP A 31 5.84 -4.89 -12.77
CA TRP A 31 7.21 -5.35 -12.58
C TRP A 31 7.54 -6.56 -13.45
N SER A 32 8.54 -6.42 -14.33
CA SER A 32 9.07 -7.49 -15.18
C SER A 32 10.59 -7.37 -15.30
N GLY A 33 11.31 -7.66 -14.21
CA GLY A 33 12.77 -7.43 -14.13
C GLY A 33 13.16 -5.96 -13.97
N GLY A 34 12.18 -5.09 -13.75
CA GLY A 34 12.26 -3.64 -13.58
C GLY A 34 10.84 -3.05 -13.56
N PHE A 35 10.70 -1.76 -13.21
CA PHE A 35 9.41 -1.08 -13.28
C PHE A 35 9.01 -0.83 -14.74
N VAL A 36 7.79 -1.21 -15.09
CA VAL A 36 7.20 -1.04 -16.43
C VAL A 36 5.84 -0.37 -16.28
N GLU A 37 5.51 0.53 -17.19
CA GLU A 37 4.18 1.14 -17.30
C GLU A 37 3.34 0.32 -18.29
N ARG A 38 2.22 -0.22 -17.81
CA ARG A 38 1.26 -0.98 -18.59
C ARG A 38 0.34 -0.01 -19.33
N ARG A 39 0.17 -0.21 -20.63
CA ARG A 39 -0.69 0.64 -21.47
C ARG A 39 -2.17 0.28 -21.28
N TYR A 40 -2.76 0.74 -20.17
CA TYR A 40 -4.22 0.73 -19.97
C TYR A 40 -4.86 2.10 -20.25
N TRP A 41 -4.07 3.18 -20.21
CA TRP A 41 -4.53 4.57 -20.27
C TRP A 41 -3.72 5.40 -21.29
N GLU A 42 -4.16 6.63 -21.56
CA GLU A 42 -3.42 7.59 -22.38
C GLU A 42 -2.13 8.07 -21.68
N GLU A 43 -1.17 8.55 -22.48
CA GLU A 43 0.14 9.01 -21.99
C GLU A 43 -0.03 10.13 -20.94
N GLY A 44 0.38 9.86 -19.69
CA GLY A 44 0.38 10.84 -18.59
C GLY A 44 -0.60 10.55 -17.45
N GLU A 45 -1.69 9.80 -17.69
CA GLU A 45 -2.66 9.45 -16.62
C GLU A 45 -2.06 8.47 -15.61
N GLY A 46 -1.20 7.55 -16.07
CA GLY A 46 -0.45 6.61 -15.22
C GLY A 46 0.45 7.33 -14.21
N GLN A 47 1.13 8.40 -14.61
CA GLN A 47 2.06 9.14 -13.74
C GLN A 47 1.35 9.80 -12.54
N ILE A 48 0.15 10.35 -12.77
CA ILE A 48 -0.67 10.93 -11.70
C ILE A 48 -1.08 9.85 -10.69
N GLY A 49 -1.48 8.68 -11.18
CA GLY A 49 -1.83 7.54 -10.33
C GLY A 49 -0.65 7.04 -9.49
N VAL A 50 0.57 6.99 -10.06
CA VAL A 50 1.79 6.63 -9.31
C VAL A 50 2.11 7.68 -8.25
N ALA A 51 2.07 8.97 -8.59
CA ALA A 51 2.36 10.05 -7.63
C ALA A 51 1.36 10.04 -6.46
N PHE A 52 0.07 9.86 -6.76
CA PHE A 52 -0.97 9.75 -5.75
C PHE A 52 -0.80 8.49 -4.88
N GLY A 53 -0.50 7.34 -5.48
CA GLY A 53 -0.19 6.10 -4.75
C GLY A 53 1.01 6.27 -3.82
N ALA A 54 2.08 6.91 -4.27
CA ALA A 54 3.26 7.20 -3.46
C ALA A 54 2.94 8.11 -2.28
N ALA A 55 2.18 9.20 -2.51
CA ALA A 55 1.75 10.10 -1.44
C ALA A 55 0.87 9.38 -0.40
N ALA A 56 -0.09 8.56 -0.85
CA ALA A 56 -0.95 7.77 0.03
C ALA A 56 -0.15 6.72 0.84
N LEU A 57 0.91 6.14 0.27
CA LEU A 57 1.80 5.22 0.97
C LEU A 57 2.61 5.92 2.07
N LEU A 58 3.10 7.13 1.79
CA LEU A 58 3.77 7.97 2.78
C LEU A 58 2.81 8.36 3.92
N THR A 59 1.58 8.75 3.59
CA THR A 59 0.53 9.01 4.58
C THR A 59 0.24 7.77 5.44
N TRP A 60 0.16 6.59 4.84
CA TRP A 60 0.02 5.33 5.58
C TRP A 60 1.15 5.12 6.59
N LEU A 61 2.43 5.29 6.19
CA LEU A 61 3.57 5.13 7.09
C LEU A 61 3.51 6.08 8.29
N VAL A 62 3.16 7.35 8.04
CA VAL A 62 3.02 8.37 9.10
C VAL A 62 1.89 7.99 10.06
N LEU A 63 0.71 7.65 9.54
CA LEU A 63 -0.44 7.29 10.36
C LEU A 63 -0.22 5.99 11.15
N LEU A 64 0.46 5.01 10.56
CA LEU A 64 0.82 3.77 11.25
C LEU A 64 1.81 4.04 12.38
N GLY A 65 2.82 4.88 12.15
CA GLY A 65 3.76 5.33 13.16
C GLY A 65 3.07 6.07 14.32
N LEU A 66 2.14 6.96 14.00
CA LEU A 66 1.32 7.68 14.99
C LEU A 66 0.43 6.73 15.79
N SER A 67 -0.20 5.74 15.15
CA SER A 67 -0.97 4.70 15.84
C SER A 67 -0.11 3.98 16.88
N VAL A 68 1.08 3.51 16.48
CA VAL A 68 2.03 2.83 17.39
C VAL A 68 2.48 3.76 18.52
N ALA A 69 2.76 5.03 18.23
CA ALA A 69 3.13 6.02 19.25
C ALA A 69 2.00 6.24 20.27
N VAL A 70 0.75 6.33 19.82
CA VAL A 70 -0.44 6.45 20.67
C VAL A 70 -0.61 5.24 21.58
N PHE A 71 -0.36 4.02 21.08
CA PHE A 71 -0.35 2.81 21.90
C PHE A 71 0.79 2.79 22.93
N ARG A 72 1.94 3.41 22.63
CA ARG A 72 3.14 3.38 23.49
C ARG A 72 3.19 4.50 24.53
N GLY A 73 2.56 5.65 24.32
CA GLY A 73 2.67 6.84 25.18
C GLY A 73 1.96 6.81 26.54
N GLY A 74 1.65 5.64 27.12
CA GLY A 74 0.97 5.51 28.41
C GLY A 74 1.93 5.49 29.62
N SER A 75 1.65 6.29 30.65
CA SER A 75 2.48 6.45 31.87
C SER A 75 2.38 5.31 32.88
N LEU A 76 1.51 4.33 32.67
CA LEU A 76 1.39 3.15 33.51
C LEU A 76 2.18 2.02 32.86
N ARG A 77 3.36 1.72 33.43
CA ARG A 77 4.15 0.48 33.29
C ARG A 77 3.67 -0.38 32.11
N GLN A 78 4.26 -0.19 30.92
CA GLN A 78 3.89 -0.90 29.68
C GLN A 78 3.43 -2.32 29.99
N SER A 79 2.12 -2.56 29.98
CA SER A 79 1.62 -3.90 30.13
C SER A 79 2.05 -4.65 28.87
N GLY A 80 2.77 -5.77 29.04
CA GLY A 80 3.15 -6.67 27.95
C GLY A 80 2.08 -6.84 26.85
N PRO A 81 0.77 -6.99 27.19
CA PRO A 81 -0.29 -7.08 26.19
C PRO A 81 -0.42 -5.83 25.28
N ALA A 82 -0.33 -4.61 25.80
CA ALA A 82 -0.48 -3.40 24.96
C ALA A 82 0.62 -3.29 23.90
N ARG A 83 1.84 -3.71 24.27
CA ARG A 83 2.98 -3.76 23.34
C ARG A 83 2.81 -4.85 22.29
N ALA A 84 2.38 -6.04 22.71
CA ALA A 84 2.09 -7.15 21.81
C ALA A 84 1.00 -6.78 20.79
N THR A 85 -0.09 -6.13 21.24
CA THR A 85 -1.18 -5.68 20.36
C THR A 85 -0.68 -4.63 19.35
N ALA A 86 0.08 -3.63 19.78
CA ALA A 86 0.60 -2.59 18.88
C ALA A 86 1.52 -3.17 17.80
N VAL A 87 2.42 -4.08 18.18
CA VAL A 87 3.32 -4.77 17.24
C VAL A 87 2.53 -5.68 16.30
N GLY A 88 1.59 -6.45 16.83
CA GLY A 88 0.75 -7.35 16.02
C GLY A 88 -0.09 -6.60 14.99
N LEU A 89 -0.72 -5.49 15.38
CA LEU A 89 -1.48 -4.63 14.47
C LEU A 89 -0.57 -4.00 13.41
N ALA A 90 0.61 -3.51 13.79
CA ALA A 90 1.56 -2.96 12.84
C ALA A 90 2.03 -4.00 11.83
N ALA A 91 2.43 -5.19 12.30
CA ALA A 91 2.84 -6.30 11.45
C ALA A 91 1.73 -6.73 10.49
N LEU A 92 0.49 -6.81 10.97
CA LEU A 92 -0.68 -7.11 10.14
C LEU A 92 -0.89 -6.05 9.06
N SER A 93 -0.87 -4.76 9.40
CA SER A 93 -1.03 -3.66 8.44
C SER A 93 0.06 -3.70 7.36
N VAL A 94 1.32 -3.87 7.77
CA VAL A 94 2.46 -4.00 6.84
C VAL A 94 2.27 -5.20 5.92
N THR A 95 1.90 -6.36 6.47
CA THR A 95 1.71 -7.58 5.66
C THR A 95 0.62 -7.39 4.62
N VAL A 96 -0.52 -6.81 5.01
CA VAL A 96 -1.65 -6.55 4.11
C VAL A 96 -1.29 -5.53 3.05
N VAL A 97 -0.77 -4.36 3.44
CA VAL A 97 -0.50 -3.26 2.49
C VAL A 97 0.63 -3.64 1.53
N VAL A 98 1.74 -4.18 2.03
CA VAL A 98 2.85 -4.61 1.19
C VAL A 98 2.42 -5.77 0.28
N GLY A 99 1.68 -6.74 0.82
CA GLY A 99 1.13 -7.84 0.01
C GLY A 99 0.24 -7.35 -1.13
N LEU A 100 -0.63 -6.37 -0.87
CA LEU A 100 -1.46 -5.75 -1.91
C LEU A 100 -0.65 -4.96 -2.93
N CYS A 101 0.39 -4.21 -2.51
CA CYS A 101 1.29 -3.54 -3.45
C CYS A 101 2.02 -4.56 -4.34
N VAL A 102 2.51 -5.66 -3.77
CA VAL A 102 3.15 -6.73 -4.54
C VAL A 102 2.18 -7.36 -5.54
N LEU A 103 0.94 -7.63 -5.13
CA LEU A 103 -0.09 -8.16 -6.03
C LEU A 103 -0.44 -7.16 -7.14
N ALA A 104 -0.63 -5.89 -6.80
CA ALA A 104 -0.93 -4.84 -7.77
C ALA A 104 0.14 -4.72 -8.87
N ILE A 105 1.40 -4.81 -8.48
CA ILE A 105 2.53 -4.59 -9.38
C ILE A 105 2.96 -5.89 -10.09
N GLY A 106 2.86 -7.03 -9.41
CA GLY A 106 3.35 -8.33 -9.86
C GLY A 106 2.34 -9.15 -10.67
N TRP A 107 1.08 -8.72 -10.77
CA TRP A 107 0.06 -9.47 -11.53
C TRP A 107 0.40 -9.47 -13.03
N PRO A 108 0.47 -10.62 -13.73
CA PRO A 108 0.82 -10.63 -15.15
C PRO A 108 -0.18 -9.82 -15.99
N GLU A 109 0.28 -9.15 -17.04
CA GLU A 109 -0.61 -8.48 -17.99
C GLU A 109 -1.55 -9.53 -18.61
N PRO A 110 -2.88 -9.29 -18.65
CA PRO A 110 -3.78 -10.13 -19.41
C PRO A 110 -3.37 -10.08 -20.88
N ALA A 111 -3.35 -11.23 -21.55
CA ALA A 111 -3.04 -11.30 -22.97
C ALA A 111 -3.96 -10.36 -23.75
N SER A 112 -3.39 -9.45 -24.52
CA SER A 112 -4.17 -8.52 -25.34
C SER A 112 -5.02 -9.32 -26.34
N GLU A 113 -6.32 -9.03 -26.40
CA GLU A 113 -7.22 -9.62 -27.42
C GLU A 113 -6.80 -9.26 -28.85
N ILE A 114 -6.01 -8.19 -28.99
CA ILE A 114 -5.37 -7.79 -30.23
C ILE A 114 -3.96 -8.41 -30.24
N PRO A 115 -3.63 -9.29 -31.20
CA PRO A 115 -2.29 -9.85 -31.29
C PRO A 115 -1.29 -8.70 -31.46
N SER A 116 -0.27 -8.68 -30.61
CA SER A 116 0.84 -7.74 -30.76
C SER A 116 1.45 -7.93 -32.15
N PRO A 117 1.72 -6.83 -32.88
CA PRO A 117 2.35 -6.93 -34.18
C PRO A 117 3.66 -7.73 -34.10
N PRO A 118 4.02 -8.50 -35.14
CA PRO A 118 5.12 -9.47 -35.07
C PRO A 118 6.48 -8.84 -34.73
N TRP A 119 6.65 -7.53 -34.93
CA TRP A 119 7.85 -6.78 -34.59
C TRP A 119 7.98 -6.42 -33.10
N ASN A 120 6.98 -6.71 -32.26
CA ASN A 120 6.96 -6.36 -30.83
C ASN A 120 6.92 -7.59 -29.91
N ARG A 121 7.31 -8.77 -30.43
CA ARG A 121 7.52 -9.99 -29.63
C ARG A 121 8.98 -9.99 -29.16
N ALA A 122 9.21 -9.48 -27.96
CA ALA A 122 10.45 -9.69 -27.23
C ALA A 122 10.35 -10.99 -26.43
#